data_AF-A0A927LJR9-F1
#
_entry.id   AF-A0A927LJR9-F1
#
_cell.length_a   1.000
_cell.length_b   1.000
_cell.length_c   1.000
_cell.angle_alpha   90.00
_cell.angle_beta   90.00
_cell.angle_gamma   90.00
#
_symmetry.space_group_name_H-M   'P 1'
#
loop_
_entity.id
_entity.type
_entity.pdbx_description
1 polymer ?
#
loop_
_entity_poly.entity_id
_entity_poly.type
_entity_poly.pdbx_seq_one_letter_code
_entity_poly.pdbx_strand_id
1 'polypeptide(L)'
;MQIIVKKIWHRDADRIGLFFKYDSTTIDQLKQLGGIYSQSLRCWYFDYNVVSYKLISQNFSDLVIDNPKKTKTQPLAGLTLSRDLPAIAKSDLQLDSAPVLHNPEHITTVKSLAPNMRLELLPNLGKYWVFKMHYYQHISKQLLATKGVYWNANYKVYMVLRHSNVQTQVEKILGVVSFFPENDYYKKETVFVSESIVIKPHPEDIKWMEVYVPPFLVLREKIKRFSMARYSTIKDCYLLPAAPSVYEAMGMQFEPHKVLINNRLPKGYLLKQNLPNRKQLDLRKTKEQLFNQVPAAAHEYITMMVDTILALNYSSSTMRTYTSSFLKFLRDHHFKDPHSITQKEVTKYLASLMERGLSASSGHSMVNALLFYYQQIDHQKGFDLKLPRPKSEKKLPSVLTMEECLEIFRAVDNPKHKLLLLIGYGAGLRVSEIVTLEWRDILFSEHKIHIKNAKGKKDRIVMLPYSIVNSLEIYKKLYEPNKYVFEGQYAGEPYSTGSAQAVMRAALKKSGLDKKATVHTLRHSFATHLLESGTDIRYIQKFLGHASIKTTTIYTHVSKTATDKILSPLDRLVEENNKKKLSDN
;
A
#
# COMPACT_ATOMS: atom_id res chain seq x y z
N MET A 1 10.49 44.61 -2.22
CA MET A 1 9.53 43.61 -1.71
C MET A 1 10.23 42.26 -1.63
N GLN A 2 10.34 41.65 -0.46
CA GLN A 2 11.24 40.51 -0.24
C GLN A 2 10.67 39.21 -0.83
N ILE A 3 11.35 38.62 -1.81
CA ILE A 3 11.01 37.32 -2.39
C ILE A 3 11.92 36.26 -1.79
N ILE A 4 11.35 35.32 -1.05
CA ILE A 4 12.10 34.25 -0.40
C ILE A 4 12.26 33.10 -1.39
N VAL A 5 13.51 32.76 -1.71
CA VAL A 5 13.87 31.67 -2.62
C VAL A 5 14.24 30.43 -1.81
N LYS A 6 13.61 29.29 -2.11
CA LYS A 6 13.86 27.99 -1.45
C LYS A 6 14.03 26.88 -2.47
N LYS A 7 14.90 25.92 -2.15
CA LYS A 7 14.88 24.61 -2.83
C LYS A 7 13.67 23.81 -2.34
N ILE A 8 12.78 23.43 -3.25
CA ILE A 8 11.58 22.64 -2.92
C ILE A 8 11.55 21.35 -3.76
N TRP A 9 10.97 20.28 -3.22
CA TRP A 9 10.69 19.06 -3.98
C TRP A 9 9.24 19.10 -4.48
N HIS A 10 9.02 19.18 -5.80
CA HIS A 10 7.68 19.28 -6.39
C HIS A 10 7.59 18.63 -7.77
N ARG A 11 6.54 17.82 -7.99
CA ARG A 11 6.34 17.01 -9.21
C ARG A 11 7.57 16.15 -9.55
N ASP A 12 7.99 15.35 -8.58
CA ASP A 12 9.09 14.37 -8.67
C ASP A 12 10.46 14.94 -9.11
N ALA A 13 10.69 16.24 -8.91
CA ALA A 13 11.97 16.88 -9.15
C ALA A 13 12.23 18.03 -8.16
N ASP A 14 13.51 18.39 -8.03
CA ASP A 14 13.92 19.62 -7.35
C ASP A 14 13.49 20.84 -8.18
N ARG A 15 12.95 21.86 -7.51
CA ARG A 15 12.51 23.13 -8.10
C ARG A 15 13.01 24.32 -7.27
N ILE A 16 13.08 25.49 -7.90
CA ILE A 16 13.32 26.77 -7.25
C ILE A 16 11.95 27.34 -6.88
N GLY A 17 11.59 27.34 -5.59
CA GLY A 17 10.35 27.90 -5.07
C GLY A 17 10.52 29.36 -4.64
N LEU A 18 9.57 30.20 -5.02
CA LEU A 18 9.53 31.64 -4.75
C LEU A 18 8.31 31.97 -3.88
N PHE A 19 8.56 32.51 -2.69
CA PHE A 19 7.57 32.84 -1.68
C PHE A 19 7.57 34.34 -1.40
N PHE A 20 6.45 35.00 -1.63
CA PHE A 20 6.28 36.43 -1.42
C PHE A 20 4.80 36.73 -1.09
N LYS A 21 4.52 37.92 -0.52
CA LYS A 21 3.13 38.36 -0.31
C LYS A 21 2.45 38.60 -1.65
N TYR A 22 1.12 38.49 -1.72
CA TYR A 22 0.40 38.69 -2.98
C TYR A 22 0.69 40.09 -3.56
N ASP A 23 1.20 40.12 -4.78
CA ASP A 23 1.43 41.32 -5.58
C ASP A 23 1.23 40.97 -7.06
N SER A 24 0.30 41.67 -7.71
CA SER A 24 -0.09 41.41 -9.09
C SER A 24 1.07 41.67 -10.06
N THR A 25 1.90 42.68 -9.79
CA THR A 25 3.00 43.07 -10.68
C THR A 25 4.12 42.01 -10.71
N THR A 26 4.54 41.53 -9.53
CA THR A 26 5.50 40.41 -9.40
C THR A 26 4.95 39.11 -10.01
N ILE A 27 3.66 38.82 -9.83
CA ILE A 27 3.03 37.61 -10.39
C ILE A 27 3.04 37.62 -11.92
N ASP A 28 2.72 38.75 -12.55
CA ASP A 28 2.66 38.84 -14.01
C ASP A 28 4.06 38.78 -14.63
N GLN A 29 5.08 39.36 -13.98
CA GLN A 29 6.48 39.17 -14.35
C GLN A 29 6.91 37.69 -14.23
N LEU A 30 6.53 37.00 -13.15
CA LEU A 30 6.86 35.58 -12.99
C LEU A 30 6.21 34.69 -14.05
N LYS A 31 4.97 35.00 -14.48
CA LYS A 31 4.32 34.28 -15.59
C LYS A 31 5.04 34.50 -16.92
N GLN A 32 5.47 35.74 -17.21
CA GLN A 32 6.21 36.06 -18.42
C GLN A 32 7.56 35.33 -18.49
N LEU A 33 8.21 35.14 -17.33
CA LEU A 33 9.47 34.39 -17.24
C LEU A 33 9.30 32.87 -17.30
N GLY A 34 8.06 32.35 -17.32
CA GLY A 34 7.75 30.92 -17.38
C GLY A 34 7.51 30.23 -16.03
N GLY A 35 7.26 31.01 -14.97
CA GLY A 35 7.00 30.50 -13.63
C GLY A 35 5.64 29.80 -13.53
N ILE A 36 5.57 28.73 -12.76
CA ILE A 36 4.34 27.95 -12.56
C ILE A 36 3.89 28.08 -11.10
N TYR A 37 2.60 28.35 -10.88
CA TYR A 37 2.05 28.38 -9.53
C TYR A 37 1.72 26.97 -9.00
N SER A 38 2.21 26.66 -7.81
CA SER A 38 1.88 25.44 -7.07
C SER A 38 0.79 25.71 -6.05
N GLN A 39 -0.41 25.16 -6.27
CA GLN A 39 -1.51 25.24 -5.30
C GLN A 39 -1.20 24.50 -3.99
N SER A 40 -0.44 23.38 -4.05
CA SER A 40 -0.13 22.56 -2.89
C SER A 40 0.95 23.17 -1.98
N LEU A 41 1.90 23.91 -2.56
CA LEU A 41 2.99 24.56 -1.82
C LEU A 41 2.78 26.08 -1.66
N ARG A 42 1.73 26.63 -2.26
CA ARG A 42 1.37 28.07 -2.26
C ARG A 42 2.55 28.96 -2.63
N CYS A 43 3.25 28.61 -3.70
CA CYS A 43 4.42 29.33 -4.19
C CYS A 43 4.52 29.25 -5.71
N TRP A 44 5.23 30.19 -6.31
CA TRP A 44 5.66 30.10 -7.71
C TRP A 44 6.93 29.28 -7.80
N TYR A 45 7.12 28.49 -8.87
CA TYR A 45 8.33 27.69 -9.00
C TYR A 45 8.85 27.59 -10.43
N PHE A 46 10.16 27.34 -10.51
CA PHE A 46 10.92 27.10 -11.74
C PHE A 46 11.76 25.82 -11.61
N ASP A 47 12.31 25.36 -12.72
CA ASP A 47 13.21 24.22 -12.75
C ASP A 47 14.49 24.50 -11.97
N TYR A 48 14.99 23.49 -11.24
CA TYR A 48 16.22 23.63 -10.46
C TYR A 48 17.46 23.52 -11.34
N ASN A 49 17.72 24.58 -12.12
CA ASN A 49 18.90 24.71 -12.97
C ASN A 49 19.47 26.14 -12.92
N VAL A 50 20.72 26.28 -13.37
CA VAL A 50 21.47 27.55 -13.31
C VAL A 50 20.83 28.63 -14.18
N VAL A 51 20.24 28.24 -15.32
CA VAL A 51 19.58 29.17 -16.26
C VAL A 51 18.37 29.83 -15.59
N SER A 52 17.51 29.04 -14.94
CA SER A 52 16.32 29.53 -14.24
C SER A 52 16.69 30.41 -13.06
N TYR A 53 17.74 30.05 -12.30
CA TYR A 53 18.23 30.88 -11.20
C TYR A 53 18.76 32.24 -11.70
N LYS A 54 19.56 32.26 -12.77
CA LYS A 54 20.06 33.50 -13.38
C LYS A 54 18.91 34.39 -13.86
N LEU A 55 17.92 33.79 -14.54
CA LEU A 55 16.74 34.48 -15.02
C LEU A 55 15.97 35.18 -13.89
N ILE A 56 15.77 34.49 -12.76
CA ILE A 56 15.12 35.06 -11.58
C ILE A 56 15.99 36.18 -10.97
N SER A 57 17.30 35.97 -10.81
CA SER A 57 18.21 36.96 -10.22
C SER A 57 18.41 38.24 -11.04
N GLN A 58 18.20 38.19 -12.34
CA GLN A 58 18.29 39.36 -13.23
C GLN A 58 17.01 40.21 -13.21
N ASN A 59 15.86 39.59 -12.93
CA ASN A 59 14.55 40.26 -12.97
C ASN A 59 14.07 40.71 -11.58
N PHE A 60 14.63 40.17 -10.50
CA PHE A 60 14.26 40.53 -9.13
C PHE A 60 15.50 40.88 -8.31
N SER A 61 15.57 42.13 -7.82
CA SER A 61 16.67 42.64 -7.00
C SER A 61 16.58 42.26 -5.52
N ASP A 62 15.37 41.98 -5.00
CA ASP A 62 15.10 41.73 -3.58
C ASP A 62 14.92 40.23 -3.25
N LEU A 63 15.83 39.38 -3.74
CA LEU A 63 15.80 37.94 -3.49
C LEU A 63 16.49 37.58 -2.17
N VAL A 64 15.80 36.88 -1.28
CA VAL A 64 16.38 36.34 -0.04
C VAL A 64 16.37 34.82 -0.10
N ILE A 65 17.56 34.24 -0.23
CA ILE A 65 17.75 32.79 -0.31
C ILE A 65 17.73 32.22 1.11
N ASP A 66 16.71 31.43 1.41
CA ASP A 66 16.63 30.71 2.67
C ASP A 66 17.47 29.44 2.56
N ASN A 67 18.70 29.51 3.08
CA ASN A 67 19.68 28.44 3.06
C ASN A 67 19.73 27.76 4.44
N PRO A 68 19.38 26.47 4.58
CA PRO A 68 19.64 25.74 5.81
C PRO A 68 21.16 25.49 5.91
N LYS A 69 21.85 26.30 6.73
CA LYS A 69 23.24 26.14 7.23
C LYS A 69 24.22 25.41 6.28
N LYS A 70 25.09 26.15 5.59
CA LYS A 70 26.38 25.64 5.09
C LYS A 70 27.51 26.05 6.04
N THR A 71 28.19 25.07 6.63
CA THR A 71 29.56 25.22 7.12
C THR A 71 30.48 25.47 5.90
N LYS A 72 31.43 26.39 6.06
CA LYS A 72 32.27 27.03 5.03
C LYS A 72 33.33 26.08 4.39
N THR A 73 33.52 26.27 3.07
CA THR A 73 34.74 26.19 2.17
C THR A 73 35.93 25.28 2.54
N GLN A 74 36.61 24.55 1.64
CA GLN A 74 37.28 24.95 0.36
C GLN A 74 37.91 23.70 -0.37
N PRO A 75 38.75 23.80 -1.43
CA PRO A 75 38.47 23.65 -2.88
C PRO A 75 38.93 22.31 -3.56
N LEU A 76 38.69 22.25 -4.88
CA LEU A 76 39.01 21.22 -5.90
C LEU A 76 40.43 20.58 -5.86
N ALA A 77 40.52 19.25 -6.08
CA ALA A 77 41.25 18.57 -7.18
C ALA A 77 41.60 17.08 -6.85
N GLY A 78 41.56 16.20 -7.87
CA GLY A 78 42.57 15.15 -8.07
C GLY A 78 42.43 13.76 -7.40
N LEU A 79 42.09 12.76 -8.21
CA LEU A 79 42.69 11.41 -8.35
C LEU A 79 43.30 10.63 -7.15
N THR A 80 42.80 9.38 -7.03
CA THR A 80 43.48 8.09 -6.74
C THR A 80 43.97 7.69 -5.33
N LEU A 81 43.56 6.43 -5.02
CA LEU A 81 44.27 5.33 -4.31
C LEU A 81 44.40 5.32 -2.77
N SER A 82 43.72 4.32 -2.21
CA SER A 82 44.24 3.27 -1.29
C SER A 82 44.50 3.57 0.20
N ARG A 83 43.98 2.62 0.99
CA ARG A 83 44.50 2.01 2.23
C ARG A 83 44.27 2.66 3.62
N ASP A 84 43.76 1.76 4.47
CA ASP A 84 44.02 1.51 5.89
C ASP A 84 43.18 2.19 7.01
N LEU A 85 42.64 1.27 7.83
CA LEU A 85 41.89 1.39 9.09
C LEU A 85 42.81 1.87 10.26
N PRO A 86 42.36 1.82 11.53
CA PRO A 86 41.51 2.75 12.31
C PRO A 86 42.36 3.36 13.49
N ALA A 87 41.84 4.06 14.50
CA ALA A 87 41.29 3.47 15.73
C ALA A 87 41.13 4.52 16.88
N ILE A 88 40.23 4.18 17.82
CA ILE A 88 40.32 4.37 19.30
C ILE A 88 39.84 5.67 20.01
N ALA A 89 39.05 5.39 21.07
CA ALA A 89 38.78 6.08 22.35
C ALA A 89 38.01 7.42 22.34
N LYS A 90 36.79 7.49 22.89
CA LYS A 90 36.40 7.53 24.32
C LYS A 90 36.99 8.71 25.09
N SER A 91 36.16 9.64 25.54
CA SER A 91 35.80 9.81 26.96
C SER A 91 34.99 11.10 27.20
N ASP A 92 34.19 11.01 28.26
CA ASP A 92 33.26 11.95 28.85
C ASP A 92 33.89 13.27 29.33
N LEU A 93 33.11 14.37 29.40
CA LEU A 93 32.89 15.10 30.65
C LEU A 93 31.81 16.20 30.54
N GLN A 94 31.29 16.55 31.71
CA GLN A 94 30.03 17.19 32.09
C GLN A 94 29.99 18.74 32.09
N LEU A 95 28.74 19.27 32.17
CA LEU A 95 28.21 20.44 32.92
C LEU A 95 29.05 21.75 32.90
N ASP A 96 28.57 22.93 32.50
CA ASP A 96 27.47 23.68 33.12
C ASP A 96 27.37 25.11 32.52
N SER A 97 26.21 25.74 32.74
CA SER A 97 25.91 27.19 32.82
C SER A 97 25.99 28.12 31.58
N ALA A 98 24.88 28.84 31.39
CA ALA A 98 24.64 29.90 30.38
C ALA A 98 25.29 31.24 30.76
N PRO A 99 25.32 32.21 29.82
CA PRO A 99 24.54 33.42 30.08
C PRO A 99 23.72 33.93 28.88
N VAL A 100 22.68 34.68 29.27
CA VAL A 100 21.54 35.20 28.54
C VAL A 100 21.88 36.50 27.79
N LEU A 101 21.25 36.74 26.63
CA LEU A 101 21.08 38.07 26.06
C LEU A 101 19.59 38.40 25.94
N HIS A 102 19.17 39.44 26.65
CA HIS A 102 17.82 40.00 26.61
C HIS A 102 17.50 40.67 25.27
N ASN A 103 16.24 40.54 24.84
CA ASN A 103 15.51 41.56 24.11
C ASN A 103 13.99 41.30 24.21
N PRO A 104 13.14 42.29 23.86
CA PRO A 104 12.22 42.94 24.81
C PRO A 104 10.90 42.22 25.01
N GLU A 105 10.30 42.56 26.14
CA GLU A 105 9.13 41.97 26.78
C GLU A 105 7.88 41.94 25.89
N HIS A 106 7.48 40.74 25.48
CA HIS A 106 6.08 40.38 25.32
C HIS A 106 5.71 39.48 26.51
N ILE A 107 5.13 40.11 27.53
CA ILE A 107 4.47 39.55 28.73
C ILE A 107 4.77 38.06 28.95
N THR A 108 5.94 37.85 29.53
CA THR A 108 6.37 36.64 30.20
C THR A 108 5.64 36.53 31.53
N THR A 109 4.34 36.24 31.47
CA THR A 109 3.77 35.43 32.55
C THR A 109 3.67 34.02 32.01
N VAL A 110 4.62 33.17 32.43
CA VAL A 110 4.37 31.74 32.58
C VAL A 110 3.29 31.61 33.65
N LYS A 111 2.05 31.92 33.28
CA LYS A 111 0.93 31.21 33.88
C LYS A 111 1.08 29.80 33.36
N SER A 112 1.12 28.84 34.28
CA SER A 112 0.80 27.44 34.00
C SER A 112 -0.23 27.40 32.86
N LEU A 113 0.08 26.78 31.71
CA LEU A 113 -0.86 26.68 30.59
C LEU A 113 -2.05 25.76 30.93
N ALA A 114 -1.93 24.96 31.99
CA ALA A 114 -2.90 23.95 32.40
C ALA A 114 -4.31 24.49 32.74
N PRO A 115 -4.52 25.66 33.40
CA PRO A 115 -5.85 26.09 33.82
C PRO A 115 -6.71 26.65 32.66
N ASN A 116 -6.09 27.08 31.56
CA ASN A 116 -6.78 27.75 30.45
C ASN A 116 -6.89 26.88 29.18
N MET A 117 -6.30 25.68 29.19
CA MET A 117 -6.44 24.74 28.09
C MET A 117 -7.72 23.92 28.27
N ARG A 118 -8.75 24.19 27.47
CA ARG A 118 -9.95 23.34 27.41
C ARG A 118 -9.59 22.00 26.77
N LEU A 119 -9.19 21.04 27.60
CA LEU A 119 -8.96 19.66 27.24
C LEU A 119 -10.22 18.86 27.50
N GLU A 120 -10.70 18.15 26.49
CA GLU A 120 -11.86 17.27 26.60
C GLU A 120 -11.43 15.85 26.22
N LEU A 121 -11.39 14.94 27.21
CA LEU A 121 -11.12 13.53 26.97
C LEU A 121 -12.40 12.86 26.43
N LEU A 122 -12.27 12.21 25.28
CA LEU A 122 -13.35 11.51 24.60
C LEU A 122 -13.29 10.00 24.85
N PRO A 123 -14.38 9.26 24.58
CA PRO A 123 -14.37 7.81 24.64
C PRO A 123 -13.23 7.19 23.83
N ASN A 124 -12.60 6.18 24.41
CA ASN A 124 -11.40 5.56 23.84
C ASN A 124 -11.71 4.79 22.56
N LEU A 125 -10.81 4.89 21.58
CA LEU A 125 -10.96 4.22 20.28
C LEU A 125 -9.96 3.07 20.16
N GLY A 126 -10.35 1.89 20.67
CA GLY A 126 -9.51 0.70 20.66
C GLY A 126 -8.21 0.92 21.44
N LYS A 127 -7.07 0.96 20.72
CA LYS A 127 -5.73 1.18 21.31
C LYS A 127 -5.36 2.66 21.51
N TYR A 128 -6.30 3.59 21.31
CA TYR A 128 -6.03 5.03 21.40
C TYR A 128 -6.90 5.72 22.46
N TRP A 129 -6.28 6.57 23.28
CA TRP A 129 -6.97 7.66 23.96
C TRP A 129 -7.28 8.75 22.95
N VAL A 130 -8.44 9.38 23.06
CA VAL A 130 -8.85 10.43 22.13
C VAL A 130 -9.18 11.67 22.94
N PHE A 131 -8.66 12.83 22.54
CA PHE A 131 -9.00 14.09 23.20
C PHE A 131 -9.11 15.25 22.21
N LYS A 132 -9.88 16.26 22.60
CA LYS A 132 -9.94 17.57 21.92
C LYS A 132 -9.18 18.59 22.74
N MET A 133 -8.56 19.53 22.04
CA MET A 133 -8.00 20.74 22.62
C MET A 133 -8.18 21.91 21.68
N HIS A 134 -8.21 23.12 22.23
CA HIS A 134 -8.11 24.32 21.41
C HIS A 134 -6.77 24.33 20.65
N TYR A 135 -6.77 24.86 19.43
CA TYR A 135 -5.59 24.81 18.59
C TYR A 135 -4.51 25.78 19.11
N TYR A 136 -3.40 25.21 19.56
CA TYR A 136 -2.18 25.95 19.88
C TYR A 136 -1.06 25.45 18.96
N GLN A 137 -0.56 26.32 18.09
CA GLN A 137 0.39 25.95 17.03
C GLN A 137 1.65 25.24 17.58
N HIS A 138 2.23 25.79 18.65
CA HIS A 138 3.42 25.23 19.27
C HIS A 138 3.18 23.83 19.86
N ILE A 139 2.09 23.67 20.61
CA ILE A 139 1.74 22.42 21.30
C ILE A 139 1.29 21.36 20.29
N SER A 140 0.49 21.73 19.30
CA SER A 140 0.09 20.82 18.22
C SER A 140 1.31 20.30 17.45
N LYS A 141 2.34 21.13 17.23
CA LYS A 141 3.57 20.71 16.54
C LYS A 141 4.36 19.73 17.39
N GLN A 142 4.44 19.96 18.70
CA GLN A 142 5.09 19.04 19.64
C GLN A 142 4.34 17.70 19.74
N LEU A 143 3.02 17.73 19.92
CA LEU A 143 2.18 16.53 19.98
C LEU A 143 2.33 15.67 18.72
N LEU A 144 2.29 16.27 17.53
CA LEU A 144 2.41 15.53 16.26
C LEU A 144 3.84 15.04 15.97
N ALA A 145 4.85 15.56 16.65
CA ALA A 145 6.21 15.02 16.59
C ALA A 145 6.37 13.76 17.46
N THR A 146 5.47 13.55 18.44
CA THR A 146 5.50 12.39 19.35
C THR A 146 5.03 11.12 18.64
N LYS A 147 5.90 10.09 18.62
CA LYS A 147 5.59 8.79 18.04
C LYS A 147 4.42 8.13 18.80
N GLY A 148 3.33 7.87 18.11
CA GLY A 148 2.11 7.30 18.72
C GLY A 148 0.98 8.31 18.91
N VAL A 149 1.19 9.59 18.54
CA VAL A 149 0.15 10.61 18.50
C VAL A 149 -0.24 10.90 17.05
N TYR A 150 -1.54 11.03 16.79
CA TYR A 150 -2.09 11.24 15.46
C TYR A 150 -3.17 12.32 15.50
N TRP A 151 -3.28 13.12 14.45
CA TRP A 151 -4.41 14.03 14.25
C TRP A 151 -5.46 13.40 13.35
N ASN A 152 -6.72 13.40 13.79
CA ASN A 152 -7.84 13.02 12.95
C ASN A 152 -8.58 14.29 12.49
N ALA A 153 -8.34 14.66 11.23
CA ALA A 153 -8.89 15.87 10.63
C ALA A 153 -10.43 15.89 10.53
N ASN A 154 -11.06 14.72 10.37
CA ASN A 154 -12.51 14.63 10.20
C ASN A 154 -13.28 15.03 11.46
N TYR A 155 -12.73 14.71 12.64
CA TYR A 155 -13.38 14.99 13.92
C TYR A 155 -12.68 16.07 14.74
N LYS A 156 -11.57 16.59 14.21
CA LYS A 156 -10.72 17.60 14.86
C LYS A 156 -10.27 17.14 16.26
N VAL A 157 -9.76 15.91 16.34
CA VAL A 157 -9.31 15.27 17.59
C VAL A 157 -7.88 14.76 17.50
N TYR A 158 -7.18 14.71 18.63
CA TYR A 158 -5.91 14.02 18.79
C TYR A 158 -6.15 12.59 19.27
N MET A 159 -5.43 11.64 18.68
CA MET A 159 -5.45 10.23 19.04
C MET A 159 -4.07 9.84 19.57
N VAL A 160 -4.01 9.36 20.81
CA VAL A 160 -2.77 9.02 21.52
C VAL A 160 -2.75 7.53 21.79
N LEU A 161 -1.69 6.84 21.39
CA LEU A 161 -1.53 5.41 21.67
C LEU A 161 -1.55 5.14 23.18
N ARG A 162 -2.36 4.18 23.61
CA ARG A 162 -2.49 3.73 25.00
C ARG A 162 -1.23 2.99 25.48
N HIS A 163 -0.18 3.76 25.78
CA HIS A 163 1.12 3.25 26.20
C HIS A 163 1.73 4.23 27.20
N SER A 164 2.29 3.73 28.31
CA SER A 164 2.86 4.54 29.40
C SER A 164 3.85 5.60 28.92
N ASN A 165 4.83 5.21 28.09
CA ASN A 165 5.80 6.15 27.53
C ASN A 165 5.17 7.28 26.70
N VAL A 166 4.08 7.00 25.97
CA VAL A 166 3.40 8.00 25.15
C VAL A 166 2.53 8.90 26.04
N GLN A 167 1.90 8.32 27.06
CA GLN A 167 1.15 9.05 28.09
C GLN A 167 2.01 10.12 28.76
N THR A 168 3.16 9.74 29.32
CA THR A 168 4.07 10.66 30.02
C THR A 168 4.58 11.77 29.10
N GLN A 169 4.85 11.44 27.83
CA GLN A 169 5.29 12.43 26.85
C GLN A 169 4.19 13.43 26.49
N VAL A 170 2.96 12.96 26.27
CA VAL A 170 1.83 13.83 25.94
C VAL A 170 1.42 14.69 27.12
N GLU A 171 1.34 14.13 28.33
CA GLU A 171 1.04 14.85 29.56
C GLU A 171 2.08 15.94 29.85
N LYS A 172 3.38 15.65 29.63
CA LYS A 172 4.46 16.63 29.71
C LYS A 172 4.30 17.77 28.68
N ILE A 173 3.90 17.47 27.44
CA ILE A 173 3.69 18.47 26.38
C ILE A 173 2.47 19.35 26.69
N LEU A 174 1.40 18.75 27.23
CA LEU A 174 0.17 19.43 27.61
C LEU A 174 0.31 20.20 28.94
N GLY A 175 1.36 19.93 29.72
CA GLY A 175 1.58 20.55 31.04
C GLY A 175 0.57 20.10 32.09
N VAL A 176 0.02 18.89 31.96
CA VAL A 176 -0.99 18.30 32.85
C VAL A 176 -0.45 17.02 33.47
N VAL A 177 -0.93 16.66 34.66
CA VAL A 177 -0.58 15.42 35.37
C VAL A 177 -1.83 14.55 35.47
N SER A 178 -1.71 13.25 35.16
CA SER A 178 -2.81 12.27 35.24
C SER A 178 -4.05 12.65 34.39
N PHE A 179 -3.84 13.19 33.18
CA PHE A 179 -4.93 13.53 32.26
C PHE A 179 -5.53 12.29 31.60
N PHE A 180 -4.70 11.27 31.32
CA PHE A 180 -5.18 9.96 30.91
C PHE A 180 -5.29 9.04 32.13
N PRO A 181 -6.26 8.10 32.17
CA PRO A 181 -6.44 7.25 33.33
C PRO A 181 -5.23 6.33 33.54
N GLU A 182 -4.72 6.29 34.77
CA GLU A 182 -3.64 5.39 35.18
C GLU A 182 -4.12 3.93 35.05
N ASN A 183 -3.24 3.06 34.54
CA ASN A 183 -3.51 1.63 34.32
C ASN A 183 -4.66 1.27 33.33
N ASP A 184 -5.05 2.17 32.43
CA ASP A 184 -6.07 1.94 31.36
C ASP A 184 -5.51 1.25 30.09
N TYR A 185 -4.37 0.56 30.18
CA TYR A 185 -3.75 -0.14 29.05
C TYR A 185 -4.42 -1.49 28.71
N TYR A 186 -5.27 -2.03 29.59
CA TYR A 186 -5.95 -3.33 29.42
C TYR A 186 -7.49 -3.30 29.46
N LYS A 187 -8.15 -2.17 29.74
CA LYS A 187 -9.63 -2.17 29.82
C LYS A 187 -10.27 -2.22 28.42
N LYS A 188 -11.11 -3.24 28.22
CA LYS A 188 -12.00 -3.43 27.06
C LYS A 188 -12.87 -2.19 26.85
N GLU A 189 -13.27 -2.03 25.58
CA GLU A 189 -13.99 -0.90 24.98
C GLU A 189 -14.98 -0.20 25.92
N THR A 190 -15.09 1.13 25.77
CA THR A 190 -16.06 1.97 26.50
C THR A 190 -17.46 1.36 26.43
N VAL A 191 -18.05 1.09 27.59
CA VAL A 191 -19.43 0.59 27.70
C VAL A 191 -20.37 1.78 27.60
N PHE A 192 -21.21 1.82 26.56
CA PHE A 192 -22.21 2.86 26.39
C PHE A 192 -23.55 2.35 26.94
N VAL A 193 -23.68 2.33 28.27
CA VAL A 193 -24.94 1.97 28.92
C VAL A 193 -25.96 3.07 28.60
N SER A 194 -27.17 2.70 28.14
CA SER A 194 -28.32 3.56 27.79
C SER A 194 -28.36 4.23 26.41
N GLU A 195 -27.36 4.04 25.56
CA GLU A 195 -27.36 4.58 24.20
C GLU A 195 -27.94 3.57 23.20
N SER A 196 -28.73 4.06 22.23
CA SER A 196 -29.35 3.18 21.23
C SER A 196 -29.10 3.63 19.80
N ILE A 197 -28.76 2.66 18.95
CA ILE A 197 -28.76 2.82 17.49
C ILE A 197 -30.17 2.56 17.00
N VAL A 198 -30.77 3.53 16.32
CA VAL A 198 -32.13 3.38 15.77
C VAL A 198 -32.03 3.05 14.28
N ILE A 199 -32.68 1.97 13.87
CA ILE A 199 -32.74 1.56 12.47
C ILE A 199 -34.15 1.79 11.93
N LYS A 200 -34.27 2.50 10.81
CA LYS A 200 -35.55 2.83 10.15
C LYS A 200 -35.52 2.42 8.67
N PRO A 201 -36.68 2.15 8.05
CA PRO A 201 -36.75 1.89 6.63
C PRO A 201 -36.37 3.16 5.85
N HIS A 202 -35.69 3.00 4.72
CA HIS A 202 -35.46 4.10 3.79
C HIS A 202 -36.69 4.25 2.88
N PRO A 203 -37.37 5.41 2.88
CA PRO A 203 -38.68 5.56 2.24
C PRO A 203 -38.64 5.44 0.71
N GLU A 204 -37.52 5.81 0.08
CA GLU A 204 -37.40 5.86 -1.39
C GLU A 204 -36.74 4.63 -2.01
N ASP A 205 -35.95 3.88 -1.22
CA ASP A 205 -35.18 2.74 -1.73
C ASP A 205 -35.12 1.64 -0.67
N ILE A 206 -35.98 0.64 -0.85
CA ILE A 206 -36.13 -0.52 0.04
C ILE A 206 -34.83 -1.32 0.19
N LYS A 207 -33.86 -1.15 -0.73
CA LYS A 207 -32.54 -1.78 -0.62
C LYS A 207 -31.68 -1.21 0.50
N TRP A 208 -32.06 -0.07 1.07
CA TRP A 208 -31.32 0.60 2.13
C TRP A 208 -32.13 0.68 3.42
N MET A 209 -31.42 0.70 4.53
CA MET A 209 -31.94 1.05 5.84
C MET A 209 -31.20 2.28 6.37
N GLU A 210 -31.94 3.15 7.03
CA GLU A 210 -31.41 4.31 7.72
C GLU A 210 -30.97 3.91 9.12
N VAL A 211 -29.72 4.21 9.45
CA VAL A 211 -29.10 3.87 10.72
C VAL A 211 -28.67 5.14 11.42
N TYR A 212 -29.39 5.48 12.48
CA TYR A 212 -29.14 6.64 13.32
C TYR A 212 -28.23 6.21 14.46
N VAL A 213 -27.03 6.80 14.48
CA VAL A 213 -25.96 6.45 15.42
C VAL A 213 -25.77 7.62 16.38
N PRO A 214 -25.72 7.35 17.70
CA PRO A 214 -25.40 8.38 18.67
C PRO A 214 -24.10 9.14 18.33
N PRO A 215 -23.94 10.40 18.79
CA PRO A 215 -22.84 11.28 18.38
C PRO A 215 -21.46 10.89 18.95
N PHE A 216 -21.24 9.62 19.30
CA PHE A 216 -19.96 9.11 19.75
C PHE A 216 -19.07 8.73 18.57
N LEU A 217 -17.84 9.24 18.59
CA LEU A 217 -16.82 8.98 17.59
C LEU A 217 -16.61 7.48 17.34
N VAL A 218 -16.56 6.69 18.41
CA VAL A 218 -16.33 5.24 18.37
C VAL A 218 -17.41 4.52 17.57
N LEU A 219 -18.68 4.85 17.83
CA LEU A 219 -19.82 4.23 17.15
C LEU A 219 -19.91 4.65 15.68
N ARG A 220 -19.70 5.94 15.41
CA ARG A 220 -19.67 6.49 14.03
C ARG A 220 -18.56 5.86 13.18
N GLU A 221 -17.37 5.66 13.76
CA GLU A 221 -16.26 4.98 13.06
C GLU A 221 -16.53 3.50 12.81
N LYS A 222 -17.22 2.80 13.72
CA LYS A 222 -17.64 1.41 13.48
C LYS A 222 -18.69 1.33 12.37
N ILE A 223 -19.67 2.22 12.34
CA ILE A 223 -20.67 2.25 11.24
C ILE A 223 -20.05 2.58 9.88
N LYS A 224 -19.13 3.56 9.81
CA LYS A 224 -18.42 3.92 8.55
C LYS A 224 -17.68 2.75 7.90
N ARG A 225 -17.36 1.73 8.68
CA ARG A 225 -16.59 0.54 8.27
C ARG A 225 -17.46 -0.57 7.70
N PHE A 226 -18.78 -0.49 7.85
CA PHE A 226 -19.68 -1.44 7.20
C PHE A 226 -19.57 -1.30 5.67
N SER A 227 -19.58 -2.44 5.00
CA SER A 227 -19.54 -2.49 3.55
C SER A 227 -20.68 -1.63 2.98
N MET A 228 -20.31 -0.68 2.13
CA MET A 228 -21.23 0.25 1.47
C MET A 228 -21.93 1.26 2.39
N ALA A 229 -21.43 1.50 3.60
CA ALA A 229 -21.94 2.57 4.45
C ALA A 229 -21.79 3.94 3.77
N ARG A 230 -22.90 4.67 3.68
CA ARG A 230 -22.92 6.06 3.18
C ARG A 230 -23.48 6.95 4.26
N TYR A 231 -22.96 8.16 4.39
CA TYR A 231 -23.53 9.15 5.28
C TYR A 231 -24.44 10.08 4.49
N SER A 232 -25.69 10.23 4.93
CA SER A 232 -26.64 11.19 4.38
C SER A 232 -26.57 12.46 5.22
N THR A 233 -26.07 13.54 4.62
CA THR A 233 -26.04 14.87 5.28
C THR A 233 -27.44 15.44 5.46
N ILE A 234 -28.40 15.06 4.62
CA ILE A 234 -29.78 15.56 4.65
C ILE A 234 -30.54 14.99 5.85
N LYS A 235 -30.34 13.69 6.13
CA LYS A 235 -31.07 12.96 7.18
C LYS A 235 -30.26 12.76 8.47
N ASP A 236 -29.01 13.24 8.50
CA ASP A 236 -28.03 13.00 9.57
C ASP A 236 -27.97 11.54 10.02
N CYS A 237 -27.90 10.62 9.06
CA CYS A 237 -27.92 9.19 9.31
C CYS A 237 -26.98 8.44 8.36
N TYR A 238 -26.66 7.20 8.71
CA TYR A 238 -25.94 6.30 7.81
C TYR A 238 -26.93 5.46 7.02
N LEU A 239 -26.64 5.23 5.74
CA LEU A 239 -27.36 4.32 4.88
C LEU A 239 -26.55 3.04 4.78
N LEU A 240 -27.15 1.93 5.21
CA LEU A 240 -26.60 0.58 5.08
C LEU A 240 -27.51 -0.28 4.20
N PRO A 241 -27.00 -1.31 3.49
CA PRO A 241 -27.86 -2.23 2.77
C PRO A 241 -28.83 -2.95 3.71
N ALA A 242 -30.10 -3.00 3.34
CA ALA A 242 -31.17 -3.67 4.06
C ALA A 242 -31.13 -5.19 3.85
N ALA A 243 -30.05 -5.83 4.32
CA ALA A 243 -29.83 -7.27 4.21
C ALA A 243 -29.64 -7.91 5.59
N PRO A 244 -30.11 -9.17 5.81
CA PRO A 244 -29.99 -9.84 7.10
C PRO A 244 -28.55 -9.93 7.63
N SER A 245 -27.59 -10.23 6.75
CA SER A 245 -26.17 -10.34 7.11
C SER A 245 -25.56 -9.01 7.60
N VAL A 246 -26.05 -7.88 7.11
CA VAL A 246 -25.59 -6.55 7.55
C VAL A 246 -26.13 -6.24 8.94
N TYR A 247 -27.41 -6.56 9.18
CA TYR A 247 -28.04 -6.41 10.49
C TYR A 247 -27.38 -7.30 11.55
N GLU A 248 -27.13 -8.57 11.23
CA GLU A 248 -26.40 -9.51 12.11
C GLU A 248 -24.98 -9.00 12.42
N ALA A 249 -24.26 -8.51 11.42
CA ALA A 249 -22.94 -7.93 11.60
C ALA A 249 -22.96 -6.66 12.49
N MET A 250 -24.02 -5.85 12.43
CA MET A 250 -24.21 -4.74 13.36
C MET A 250 -24.38 -5.24 14.79
N GLY A 251 -25.23 -6.24 15.01
CA GLY A 251 -25.40 -6.89 16.31
C GLY A 251 -24.06 -7.32 16.89
N MET A 252 -23.28 -8.09 16.13
CA MET A 252 -21.95 -8.56 16.55
C MET A 252 -20.95 -7.42 16.84
N GLN A 253 -20.96 -6.33 16.06
CA GLN A 253 -20.00 -5.23 16.27
C GLN A 253 -20.32 -4.34 17.46
N PHE A 254 -21.59 -4.20 17.81
CA PHE A 254 -22.08 -3.31 18.86
C PHE A 254 -22.35 -4.02 20.18
N GLU A 255 -22.49 -5.35 20.18
CA GLU A 255 -22.62 -6.17 21.39
C GLU A 255 -21.52 -5.89 22.44
N PRO A 256 -20.22 -5.81 22.11
CA PRO A 256 -19.17 -5.53 23.11
C PRO A 256 -19.31 -4.18 23.81
N HIS A 257 -20.05 -3.24 23.19
CA HIS A 257 -20.24 -1.87 23.67
C HIS A 257 -21.52 -1.71 24.50
N LYS A 258 -22.32 -2.78 24.63
CA LYS A 258 -23.67 -2.78 25.25
C LYS A 258 -24.61 -1.72 24.68
N VAL A 259 -24.43 -1.35 23.41
CA VAL A 259 -25.32 -0.41 22.71
C VAL A 259 -26.56 -1.18 22.26
N LEU A 260 -27.75 -0.65 22.59
CA LEU A 260 -29.01 -1.26 22.16
C LEU A 260 -29.30 -0.94 20.69
N ILE A 261 -29.68 -1.93 19.90
CA ILE A 261 -30.12 -1.71 18.52
C ILE A 261 -31.66 -1.71 18.51
N ASN A 262 -32.26 -0.53 18.38
CA ASN A 262 -33.71 -0.37 18.23
C ASN A 262 -34.11 -0.52 16.76
N ASN A 263 -34.54 -1.71 16.39
CA ASN A 263 -34.98 -2.03 15.05
C ASN A 263 -36.44 -1.62 14.81
N ARG A 264 -36.66 -0.61 13.96
CA ARG A 264 -37.99 -0.14 13.53
C ARG A 264 -38.29 -0.50 12.07
N LEU A 265 -37.61 -1.51 11.53
CA LEU A 265 -37.89 -2.01 10.19
C LEU A 265 -39.18 -2.85 10.16
N PRO A 266 -40.00 -2.75 9.11
CA PRO A 266 -41.13 -3.66 8.90
C PRO A 266 -40.69 -5.12 8.83
N LYS A 267 -41.59 -6.05 9.21
CA LYS A 267 -41.35 -7.48 9.04
C LYS A 267 -41.09 -7.78 7.55
N GLY A 268 -40.03 -8.53 7.26
CA GLY A 268 -39.65 -8.89 5.88
C GLY A 268 -38.88 -7.81 5.10
N TYR A 269 -38.55 -6.65 5.71
CA TYR A 269 -37.81 -5.58 5.03
C TYR A 269 -36.36 -5.98 4.67
N LEU A 270 -35.74 -6.85 5.46
CA LEU A 270 -34.38 -7.33 5.23
C LEU A 270 -34.37 -8.48 4.23
N LEU A 271 -33.88 -8.23 3.00
CA LEU A 271 -33.81 -9.24 1.95
C LEU A 271 -32.36 -9.49 1.53
N LYS A 272 -31.98 -10.76 1.31
CA LYS A 272 -30.61 -11.12 0.86
C LYS A 272 -30.23 -10.43 -0.45
N GLN A 273 -31.20 -10.25 -1.36
CA GLN A 273 -31.02 -9.58 -2.65
C GLN A 273 -30.74 -8.07 -2.55
N ASN A 274 -31.03 -7.44 -1.40
CA ASN A 274 -30.75 -6.03 -1.17
C ASN A 274 -29.25 -5.78 -0.97
N LEU A 275 -28.45 -6.83 -0.72
CA LEU A 275 -27.00 -6.72 -0.74
C LEU A 275 -26.56 -6.39 -2.17
N PRO A 276 -26.06 -5.18 -2.43
CA PRO A 276 -25.77 -4.78 -3.79
C PRO A 276 -24.63 -5.65 -4.33
N ASN A 277 -24.74 -6.08 -5.58
CA ASN A 277 -23.67 -6.82 -6.22
C ASN A 277 -22.45 -5.88 -6.37
N ARG A 278 -21.48 -6.01 -5.45
CA ARG A 278 -20.26 -5.19 -5.42
C ARG A 278 -19.55 -5.18 -6.77
N LYS A 279 -19.51 -6.33 -7.45
CA LYS A 279 -18.94 -6.45 -8.80
C LYS A 279 -19.72 -5.57 -9.78
N GLN A 280 -21.05 -5.61 -9.77
CA GLN A 280 -21.89 -4.79 -10.64
C GLN A 280 -21.73 -3.28 -10.38
N LEU A 281 -21.69 -2.88 -9.10
CA LEU A 281 -21.52 -1.47 -8.74
C LEU A 281 -20.13 -0.94 -9.09
N ASP A 282 -19.08 -1.72 -8.80
CA ASP A 282 -17.71 -1.37 -9.14
C ASP A 282 -17.55 -1.28 -10.67
N LEU A 283 -18.22 -2.15 -11.43
CA LEU A 283 -18.26 -2.08 -12.88
C LEU A 283 -18.98 -0.83 -13.39
N ARG A 284 -20.15 -0.51 -12.83
CA ARG A 284 -20.89 0.71 -13.20
C ARG A 284 -20.05 1.96 -12.92
N LYS A 285 -19.46 2.06 -11.73
CA LYS A 285 -18.54 3.16 -11.38
C LYS A 285 -17.33 3.21 -12.30
N THR A 286 -16.76 2.06 -12.65
CA THR A 286 -15.63 1.99 -13.57
C THR A 286 -16.03 2.47 -14.97
N LYS A 287 -17.19 2.05 -15.48
CA LYS A 287 -17.74 2.54 -16.76
C LYS A 287 -17.96 4.05 -16.72
N GLU A 288 -18.63 4.56 -15.68
CA GLU A 288 -18.86 6.01 -15.49
C GLU A 288 -17.52 6.80 -15.45
N GLN A 289 -16.53 6.30 -14.70
CA GLN A 289 -15.19 6.90 -14.65
C GLN A 289 -14.46 6.87 -15.99
N LEU A 290 -14.64 5.82 -16.79
CA LEU A 290 -14.05 5.70 -18.12
C LEU A 290 -14.74 6.64 -19.11
N PHE A 291 -16.07 6.74 -19.08
CA PHE A 291 -16.84 7.64 -19.93
C PHE A 291 -16.51 9.10 -19.67
N ASN A 292 -16.26 9.48 -18.42
CA ASN A 292 -15.79 10.82 -18.08
C ASN A 292 -14.41 11.16 -18.66
N GLN A 293 -13.63 10.17 -19.08
CA GLN A 293 -12.28 10.37 -19.65
C GLN A 293 -12.28 10.42 -21.18
N VAL A 294 -13.43 10.21 -21.83
CA VAL A 294 -13.52 10.13 -23.29
C VAL A 294 -14.71 10.91 -23.86
N PRO A 295 -14.59 11.44 -25.09
CA PRO A 295 -15.72 12.05 -25.78
C PRO A 295 -16.86 11.04 -26.01
N ALA A 296 -18.08 11.55 -26.19
CA ALA A 296 -19.27 10.73 -26.45
C ALA A 296 -19.10 9.78 -27.66
N ALA A 297 -18.40 10.23 -28.70
CA ALA A 297 -18.08 9.43 -29.88
C ALA A 297 -17.27 8.15 -29.57
N ALA A 298 -16.54 8.11 -28.45
CA ALA A 298 -15.74 6.94 -28.05
C ALA A 298 -16.41 6.07 -26.96
N HIS A 299 -17.61 6.45 -26.49
CA HIS A 299 -18.33 5.69 -25.46
C HIS A 299 -18.71 4.30 -25.96
N GLU A 300 -19.08 4.18 -27.24
CA GLU A 300 -19.43 2.90 -27.88
C GLU A 300 -18.26 1.91 -27.83
N TYR A 301 -17.07 2.31 -28.31
CA TYR A 301 -15.89 1.43 -28.36
C TYR A 301 -15.45 0.94 -26.97
N ILE A 302 -15.51 1.81 -25.96
CA ILE A 302 -15.20 1.44 -24.58
C ILE A 302 -16.27 0.51 -24.01
N THR A 303 -17.54 0.74 -24.34
CA THR A 303 -18.65 -0.12 -23.90
C THR A 303 -18.48 -1.53 -24.45
N MET A 304 -18.23 -1.65 -25.76
CA MET A 304 -17.95 -2.93 -26.40
C MET A 304 -16.74 -3.63 -25.74
N MET A 305 -15.66 -2.91 -25.47
CA MET A 305 -14.48 -3.42 -24.76
C MET A 305 -14.83 -4.01 -23.38
N VAL A 306 -15.54 -3.24 -22.57
CA VAL A 306 -15.88 -3.67 -21.21
C VAL A 306 -16.88 -4.83 -21.23
N ASP A 307 -17.90 -4.78 -22.09
CA ASP A 307 -18.94 -5.81 -22.16
C ASP A 307 -18.40 -7.15 -22.65
N THR A 308 -17.54 -7.15 -23.67
CA THR A 308 -16.91 -8.40 -24.14
C THR A 308 -15.97 -9.00 -23.09
N ILE A 309 -15.18 -8.17 -22.38
CA ILE A 309 -14.33 -8.65 -21.27
C ILE A 309 -15.17 -9.29 -20.16
N LEU A 310 -16.34 -8.73 -19.87
CA LEU A 310 -17.26 -9.25 -18.86
C LEU A 310 -17.94 -10.54 -19.33
N ALA A 311 -18.41 -10.59 -20.57
CA ALA A 311 -19.04 -11.77 -21.17
C ALA A 311 -18.07 -12.97 -21.17
N LEU A 312 -16.79 -12.73 -21.46
CA LEU A 312 -15.74 -13.75 -21.41
C LEU A 312 -15.26 -14.07 -19.98
N ASN A 313 -15.85 -13.45 -18.96
CA ASN A 313 -15.56 -13.65 -17.54
C ASN A 313 -14.07 -13.45 -17.20
N TYR A 314 -13.44 -12.44 -17.81
CA TYR A 314 -12.06 -12.07 -17.50
C TYR A 314 -11.93 -11.41 -16.12
N SER A 315 -10.70 -11.42 -15.60
CA SER A 315 -10.39 -10.84 -14.29
C SER A 315 -10.51 -9.32 -14.29
N SER A 316 -10.80 -8.72 -13.12
CA SER A 316 -10.83 -7.26 -12.95
C SER A 316 -9.48 -6.59 -13.24
N SER A 317 -8.37 -7.30 -13.04
CA SER A 317 -7.05 -6.85 -13.48
C SER A 317 -6.93 -6.81 -15.01
N THR A 318 -7.42 -7.83 -15.71
CA THR A 318 -7.40 -7.87 -17.19
C THR A 318 -8.21 -6.71 -17.73
N MET A 319 -9.42 -6.50 -17.21
CA MET A 319 -10.28 -5.38 -17.58
C MET A 319 -9.56 -4.04 -17.44
N ARG A 320 -8.99 -3.74 -16.26
CA ARG A 320 -8.26 -2.49 -16.03
C ARG A 320 -7.08 -2.31 -16.98
N THR A 321 -6.27 -3.34 -17.17
CA THR A 321 -5.09 -3.27 -18.05
C THR A 321 -5.51 -3.06 -19.51
N TYR A 322 -6.47 -3.84 -19.99
CA TYR A 322 -6.88 -3.83 -21.39
C TYR A 322 -7.60 -2.54 -21.74
N THR A 323 -8.57 -2.13 -20.92
CA THR A 323 -9.30 -0.87 -21.15
C THR A 323 -8.39 0.34 -21.01
N SER A 324 -7.44 0.36 -20.06
CA SER A 324 -6.47 1.46 -19.95
C SER A 324 -5.52 1.54 -21.16
N SER A 325 -5.03 0.40 -21.64
CA SER A 325 -4.21 0.33 -22.85
C SER A 325 -4.98 0.81 -24.08
N PHE A 326 -6.21 0.32 -24.27
CA PHE A 326 -7.06 0.72 -25.38
C PHE A 326 -7.42 2.20 -25.35
N LEU A 327 -7.74 2.75 -24.17
CA LEU A 327 -8.03 4.17 -24.00
C LEU A 327 -6.82 5.07 -24.32
N LYS A 328 -5.60 4.64 -23.97
CA LYS A 328 -4.37 5.36 -24.38
C LYS A 328 -4.20 5.39 -25.89
N PHE A 329 -4.49 4.27 -26.56
CA PHE A 329 -4.48 4.17 -28.01
C PHE A 329 -5.51 5.09 -28.66
N LEU A 330 -6.78 5.02 -28.21
CA LEU A 330 -7.82 5.93 -28.70
C LEU A 330 -7.43 7.39 -28.54
N ARG A 331 -6.87 7.76 -27.38
CA ARG A 331 -6.43 9.14 -27.12
C ARG A 331 -5.34 9.61 -28.08
N ASP A 332 -4.36 8.76 -28.40
CA ASP A 332 -3.29 9.09 -29.34
C ASP A 332 -3.83 9.32 -30.77
N HIS A 333 -4.86 8.56 -31.15
CA HIS A 333 -5.56 8.70 -32.42
C HIS A 333 -6.75 9.67 -32.36
N HIS A 334 -6.80 10.57 -31.38
CA HIS A 334 -7.87 11.58 -31.23
C HIS A 334 -9.30 11.00 -31.22
N PHE A 335 -9.47 9.81 -30.66
CA PHE A 335 -10.74 9.09 -30.56
C PHE A 335 -11.38 8.80 -31.93
N LYS A 336 -10.56 8.69 -32.99
CA LYS A 336 -11.01 8.18 -34.29
C LYS A 336 -11.62 6.79 -34.16
N ASP A 337 -12.53 6.48 -35.08
CA ASP A 337 -13.10 5.16 -35.22
C ASP A 337 -11.98 4.11 -35.38
N PRO A 338 -11.86 3.13 -34.46
CA PRO A 338 -10.88 2.07 -34.54
C PRO A 338 -10.87 1.35 -35.89
N HIS A 339 -12.03 1.21 -36.54
CA HIS A 339 -12.15 0.53 -37.83
C HIS A 339 -11.40 1.27 -38.95
N SER A 340 -11.28 2.59 -38.84
CA SER A 340 -10.54 3.43 -39.80
C SER A 340 -9.03 3.41 -39.62
N ILE A 341 -8.53 2.89 -38.49
CA ILE A 341 -7.09 2.94 -38.15
C ILE A 341 -6.37 1.77 -38.82
N THR A 342 -5.37 2.09 -39.63
CA THR A 342 -4.61 1.11 -40.39
C THR A 342 -3.53 0.41 -39.55
N GLN A 343 -3.09 -0.78 -39.96
CA GLN A 343 -1.97 -1.50 -39.34
C GLN A 343 -0.68 -0.65 -39.27
N LYS A 344 -0.43 0.18 -40.28
CA LYS A 344 0.73 1.07 -40.35
C LYS A 344 0.68 2.12 -39.25
N GLU A 345 -0.50 2.67 -38.98
CA GLU A 345 -0.72 3.63 -37.90
C GLU A 345 -0.57 2.98 -36.52
N VAL A 346 -1.11 1.78 -36.31
CA VAL A 346 -0.91 1.03 -35.06
C VAL A 346 0.57 0.74 -34.82
N THR A 347 1.30 0.35 -35.87
CA THR A 347 2.75 0.09 -35.76
C THR A 347 3.51 1.36 -35.41
N LYS A 348 3.17 2.49 -36.01
CA LYS A 348 3.76 3.81 -35.70
C LYS A 348 3.48 4.24 -34.26
N TYR A 349 2.25 4.05 -33.78
CA TYR A 349 1.89 4.30 -32.38
C TYR A 349 2.75 3.48 -31.43
N LEU A 350 2.83 2.16 -31.63
CA LEU A 350 3.64 1.28 -30.78
C LEU A 350 5.13 1.63 -30.83
N ALA A 351 5.67 1.99 -31.99
CA ALA A 351 7.04 2.48 -32.12
C ALA A 351 7.27 3.75 -31.30
N SER A 352 6.35 4.73 -31.38
CA SER A 352 6.45 5.97 -30.60
C SER A 352 6.40 5.74 -29.08
N LEU A 353 5.66 4.72 -28.62
CA LEU A 353 5.64 4.36 -27.21
C LEU A 353 6.98 3.77 -26.76
N MET A 354 7.61 2.97 -27.61
CA MET A 354 8.94 2.40 -27.33
C MET A 354 10.01 3.50 -27.30
N GLU A 355 9.97 4.46 -28.23
CA GLU A 355 10.84 5.65 -28.22
C GLU A 355 10.69 6.47 -26.94
N ARG A 356 9.48 6.54 -26.38
CA ARG A 356 9.19 7.19 -25.08
C ARG A 356 9.61 6.34 -23.86
N GLY A 357 10.29 5.21 -24.07
CA GLY A 357 10.81 4.37 -23.00
C GLY A 357 9.80 3.39 -22.37
N LEU A 358 8.71 3.05 -23.07
CA LEU A 358 7.77 2.05 -22.58
C LEU A 358 8.47 0.68 -22.45
N SER A 359 8.32 0.02 -21.30
CA SER A 359 8.91 -1.30 -21.08
C SER A 359 8.34 -2.35 -22.03
N ALA A 360 9.16 -3.35 -22.39
CA ALA A 360 8.72 -4.47 -23.21
C ALA A 360 7.47 -5.18 -22.65
N SER A 361 7.36 -5.34 -21.32
CA SER A 361 6.19 -5.94 -20.67
C SER A 361 4.91 -5.12 -20.82
N SER A 362 5.01 -3.80 -20.71
CA SER A 362 3.89 -2.87 -20.91
C SER A 362 3.50 -2.83 -22.39
N GLY A 363 4.49 -2.88 -23.29
CA GLY A 363 4.29 -3.05 -24.72
C GLY A 363 3.49 -4.29 -25.07
N HIS A 364 3.86 -5.47 -24.54
CA HIS A 364 3.09 -6.70 -24.74
C HIS A 364 1.64 -6.57 -24.25
N SER A 365 1.43 -5.89 -23.11
CA SER A 365 0.09 -5.66 -22.57
C SER A 365 -0.73 -4.73 -23.47
N MET A 366 -0.11 -3.73 -24.08
CA MET A 366 -0.73 -2.86 -25.08
C MET A 366 -1.11 -3.65 -26.33
N VAL A 367 -0.15 -4.39 -26.91
CA VAL A 367 -0.36 -5.26 -28.08
C VAL A 367 -1.53 -6.22 -27.86
N ASN A 368 -1.56 -6.92 -26.72
CA ASN A 368 -2.64 -7.87 -26.41
C ASN A 368 -4.01 -7.19 -26.25
N ALA A 369 -4.06 -5.98 -25.70
CA ALA A 369 -5.31 -5.22 -25.58
C ALA A 369 -5.85 -4.81 -26.96
N LEU A 370 -4.97 -4.37 -27.87
CA LEU A 370 -5.35 -4.00 -29.23
C LEU A 370 -5.79 -5.22 -30.04
N LEU A 371 -5.02 -6.32 -29.99
CA LEU A 371 -5.41 -7.58 -30.64
C LEU A 371 -6.74 -8.09 -30.10
N PHE A 372 -6.97 -7.99 -28.79
CA PHE A 372 -8.25 -8.37 -28.20
C PHE A 372 -9.39 -7.52 -28.78
N TYR A 373 -9.24 -6.20 -28.90
CA TYR A 373 -10.26 -5.37 -29.52
C TYR A 373 -10.50 -5.76 -30.99
N TYR A 374 -9.48 -5.70 -31.83
CA TYR A 374 -9.66 -5.91 -33.27
C TYR A 374 -10.08 -7.33 -33.66
N GLN A 375 -9.63 -8.35 -32.91
CA GLN A 375 -9.92 -9.74 -33.24
C GLN A 375 -11.18 -10.28 -32.54
N GLN A 376 -11.43 -9.90 -31.28
CA GLN A 376 -12.51 -10.47 -30.48
C GLN A 376 -13.75 -9.58 -30.40
N ILE A 377 -13.63 -8.29 -30.69
CA ILE A 377 -14.73 -7.32 -30.59
C ILE A 377 -15.15 -6.85 -31.97
N ASP A 378 -14.21 -6.29 -32.73
CA ASP A 378 -14.48 -5.72 -34.05
C ASP A 378 -14.56 -6.82 -35.14
N HIS A 379 -14.09 -8.03 -34.83
CA HIS A 379 -14.07 -9.18 -35.73
C HIS A 379 -13.49 -8.91 -37.11
N GLN A 380 -12.52 -8.00 -37.24
CA GLN A 380 -11.88 -7.72 -38.52
C GLN A 380 -11.14 -8.94 -39.04
N LYS A 381 -11.76 -9.64 -40.01
CA LYS A 381 -11.17 -10.79 -40.69
C LYS A 381 -9.89 -10.33 -41.40
N GLY A 382 -8.76 -10.95 -41.06
CA GLY A 382 -7.47 -10.63 -41.67
C GLY A 382 -6.67 -9.52 -41.01
N PHE A 383 -7.15 -8.92 -39.89
CA PHE A 383 -6.32 -8.10 -39.01
C PHE A 383 -5.36 -8.99 -38.20
N ASP A 384 -4.52 -9.74 -38.91
CA ASP A 384 -3.42 -10.51 -38.36
C ASP A 384 -2.26 -9.57 -38.13
N LEU A 385 -2.41 -8.73 -37.11
CA LEU A 385 -1.39 -7.79 -36.69
C LEU A 385 -0.21 -8.59 -36.14
N LYS A 386 0.71 -8.98 -37.03
CA LYS A 386 2.06 -9.45 -36.70
C LYS A 386 2.87 -8.26 -36.19
N LEU A 387 2.42 -7.72 -35.06
CA LEU A 387 3.09 -6.63 -34.39
C LEU A 387 4.48 -7.11 -33.97
N PRO A 388 5.54 -6.33 -34.24
CA PRO A 388 6.86 -6.64 -33.72
C PRO A 388 6.75 -6.62 -32.20
N ARG A 389 6.73 -7.82 -31.60
CA ARG A 389 6.70 -7.94 -30.15
C ARG A 389 8.02 -7.38 -29.63
N PRO A 390 8.00 -6.45 -28.66
CA PRO A 390 9.22 -5.98 -28.04
C PRO A 390 10.01 -7.21 -27.56
N LYS A 391 11.28 -7.35 -27.94
CA LYS A 391 12.10 -8.45 -27.42
C LYS A 391 12.10 -8.32 -25.89
N SER A 392 11.61 -9.35 -25.20
CA SER A 392 11.63 -9.34 -23.74
C SER A 392 13.07 -9.49 -23.26
N GLU A 393 13.56 -8.56 -22.46
CA GLU A 393 14.82 -8.73 -21.73
C GLU A 393 14.71 -9.96 -20.82
N LYS A 394 15.56 -10.96 -21.03
CA LYS A 394 15.66 -12.13 -20.13
C LYS A 394 16.56 -11.76 -18.95
N LYS A 395 16.04 -11.01 -17.99
CA LYS A 395 16.75 -10.78 -16.72
C LYS A 395 16.68 -12.05 -15.89
N LEU A 396 17.83 -12.47 -15.34
CA LEU A 396 17.84 -13.52 -14.33
C LEU A 396 16.96 -13.07 -13.15
N PRO A 397 16.08 -13.94 -12.61
CA PRO A 397 15.30 -13.58 -11.44
C PRO A 397 16.25 -13.18 -10.31
N SER A 398 16.02 -12.02 -9.71
CA SER A 398 16.68 -11.69 -8.44
C SER A 398 16.17 -12.69 -7.40
N VAL A 399 17.07 -13.49 -6.84
CA VAL A 399 16.78 -14.44 -5.75
C VAL A 399 17.42 -13.90 -4.47
N LEU A 400 16.73 -14.10 -3.35
CA LEU A 400 17.24 -13.78 -2.02
C LEU A 400 17.94 -15.01 -1.44
N THR A 401 19.05 -14.83 -0.74
CA THR A 401 19.66 -15.94 0.02
C THR A 401 18.78 -16.29 1.24
N MET A 402 19.09 -17.41 1.90
CA MET A 402 18.38 -17.81 3.11
C MET A 402 18.56 -16.78 4.24
N GLU A 403 19.76 -16.21 4.38
CA GLU A 403 20.10 -15.19 5.37
C GLU A 403 19.31 -13.91 5.10
N GLU A 404 19.28 -13.44 3.85
CA GLU A 404 18.51 -12.25 3.45
C GLU A 404 17.00 -12.44 3.71
N CYS A 405 16.46 -13.63 3.44
CA CYS A 405 15.07 -13.95 3.76
C CYS A 405 14.83 -13.84 5.27
N LEU A 406 15.75 -14.36 6.07
CA LEU A 406 15.65 -14.39 7.52
C LEU A 406 15.77 -12.98 8.14
N GLU A 407 16.63 -12.11 7.60
CA GLU A 407 16.69 -10.69 7.96
C GLU A 407 15.37 -9.96 7.68
N ILE A 408 14.76 -10.20 6.52
CA ILE A 408 13.45 -9.65 6.17
C ILE A 408 12.39 -10.10 7.18
N PHE A 409 12.36 -11.39 7.55
CA PHE A 409 11.37 -11.91 8.50
C PHE A 409 11.59 -11.37 9.92
N ARG A 410 12.84 -11.22 10.36
CA ARG A 410 13.20 -10.63 11.67
C ARG A 410 12.80 -9.16 11.76
N ALA A 411 12.88 -8.41 10.66
CA ALA A 411 12.50 -7.01 10.63
C ALA A 411 10.99 -6.77 10.85
N VAL A 412 10.12 -7.78 10.69
CA VAL A 412 8.67 -7.62 10.84
C VAL A 412 8.23 -7.85 12.29
N ASP A 413 7.73 -6.83 12.97
CA ASP A 413 7.30 -6.98 14.38
C ASP A 413 5.89 -7.57 14.49
N ASN A 414 5.00 -7.20 13.57
CA ASN A 414 3.60 -7.61 13.61
C ASN A 414 3.47 -9.12 13.28
N PRO A 415 2.88 -9.96 14.16
CA PRO A 415 2.84 -11.40 14.00
C PRO A 415 2.05 -11.84 12.75
N LYS A 416 0.93 -11.16 12.44
CA LYS A 416 0.15 -11.37 11.21
C LYS A 416 1.00 -11.15 9.96
N HIS A 417 1.72 -10.03 9.92
CA HIS A 417 2.56 -9.67 8.78
C HIS A 417 3.74 -10.62 8.61
N LYS A 418 4.37 -11.02 9.72
CA LYS A 418 5.48 -11.97 9.72
C LYS A 418 5.02 -13.32 9.17
N LEU A 419 3.90 -13.83 9.68
CA LEU A 419 3.34 -15.11 9.27
C LEU A 419 2.90 -15.10 7.79
N LEU A 420 2.37 -13.97 7.31
CA LEU A 420 2.03 -13.77 5.90
C LEU A 420 3.24 -13.90 4.97
N LEU A 421 4.40 -13.37 5.36
CA LEU A 421 5.62 -13.51 4.56
C LEU A 421 6.23 -14.91 4.68
N LEU A 422 6.23 -15.48 5.89
CA LEU A 422 6.74 -16.82 6.17
C LEU A 422 5.99 -17.90 5.38
N ILE A 423 4.66 -17.85 5.33
CA ILE A 423 3.88 -18.81 4.54
C ILE A 423 4.08 -18.60 3.03
N GLY A 424 4.28 -17.34 2.60
CA GLY A 424 4.58 -17.01 1.21
C GLY A 424 5.90 -17.62 0.74
N TYR A 425 6.93 -17.57 1.59
CA TYR A 425 8.21 -18.23 1.34
C TYR A 425 8.12 -19.75 1.52
N GLY A 426 7.75 -20.24 2.70
CA GLY A 426 7.83 -21.66 3.06
C GLY A 426 6.90 -22.58 2.27
N ALA A 427 5.80 -22.07 1.71
CA ALA A 427 4.89 -22.83 0.85
C ALA A 427 4.89 -22.37 -0.62
N GLY A 428 5.75 -21.40 -0.98
CA GLY A 428 5.88 -20.91 -2.36
C GLY A 428 4.60 -20.28 -2.95
N LEU A 429 3.74 -19.69 -2.12
CA LEU A 429 2.42 -19.20 -2.54
C LEU A 429 2.50 -17.89 -3.33
N ARG A 430 1.57 -17.67 -4.27
CA ARG A 430 1.39 -16.36 -4.91
C ARG A 430 0.73 -15.40 -3.91
N VAL A 431 1.01 -14.09 -4.03
CA VAL A 431 0.40 -13.08 -3.15
C VAL A 431 -1.13 -13.15 -3.10
N SER A 432 -1.78 -13.42 -4.24
CA SER A 432 -3.24 -13.59 -4.29
C SER A 432 -3.70 -14.83 -3.53
N GLU A 433 -2.94 -15.93 -3.59
CA GLU A 433 -3.25 -17.19 -2.91
C GLU A 433 -3.05 -17.04 -1.39
N ILE A 434 -2.02 -16.31 -0.96
CA ILE A 434 -1.76 -16.02 0.46
C ILE A 434 -2.93 -15.26 1.08
N VAL A 435 -3.38 -14.18 0.43
CA VAL A 435 -4.39 -13.30 1.02
C VAL A 435 -5.81 -13.87 0.99
N THR A 436 -6.08 -14.84 0.11
CA THR A 436 -7.37 -15.53 0.03
C THR A 436 -7.37 -16.89 0.72
N LEU A 437 -6.29 -17.26 1.41
CA LEU A 437 -6.18 -18.54 2.10
C LEU A 437 -7.19 -18.62 3.26
N GLU A 438 -7.98 -19.70 3.32
CA GLU A 438 -8.97 -19.93 4.37
C GLU A 438 -8.47 -20.99 5.37
N TRP A 439 -8.94 -20.95 6.61
CA TRP A 439 -8.50 -21.92 7.64
C TRP A 439 -8.83 -23.36 7.28
N ARG A 440 -9.98 -23.58 6.62
CA ARG A 440 -10.40 -24.90 6.12
C ARG A 440 -9.49 -25.47 5.04
N ASP A 441 -8.64 -24.64 4.43
CA ASP A 441 -7.70 -25.05 3.40
C ASP A 441 -6.36 -25.52 4.00
N ILE A 442 -6.12 -25.29 5.30
CA ILE A 442 -4.93 -25.76 6.00
C ILE A 442 -5.23 -27.09 6.70
N LEU A 443 -4.57 -28.16 6.26
CA LEU A 443 -4.66 -29.49 6.83
C LEU A 443 -3.48 -29.70 7.78
N PHE A 444 -3.68 -29.37 9.05
CA PHE A 444 -2.63 -29.42 10.08
C PHE A 444 -2.09 -30.84 10.33
N SER A 445 -2.97 -31.84 10.39
CA SER A 445 -2.58 -33.24 10.59
C SER A 445 -1.66 -33.76 9.48
N GLU A 446 -1.93 -33.37 8.25
CA GLU A 446 -1.18 -33.81 7.06
C GLU A 446 -0.01 -32.90 6.69
N HIS A 447 0.15 -31.76 7.36
CA HIS A 447 1.12 -30.72 7.01
C HIS A 447 1.00 -30.28 5.54
N LYS A 448 -0.23 -30.02 5.11
CA LYS A 448 -0.57 -29.63 3.73
C LYS A 448 -1.46 -28.40 3.69
N ILE A 449 -1.37 -27.65 2.60
CA ILE A 449 -2.28 -26.55 2.28
C ILE A 449 -2.94 -26.83 0.93
N HIS A 450 -4.27 -26.78 0.90
CA HIS A 450 -5.06 -26.95 -0.31
C HIS A 450 -5.34 -25.60 -0.97
N ILE A 451 -4.65 -25.30 -2.07
CA ILE A 451 -4.82 -24.05 -2.81
C ILE A 451 -5.92 -24.21 -3.85
N LYS A 452 -7.09 -23.64 -3.56
CA LYS A 452 -8.24 -23.61 -4.45
C LYS A 452 -8.15 -22.47 -5.48
N ASN A 453 -8.72 -22.68 -6.67
CA ASN A 453 -8.84 -21.66 -7.71
C ASN A 453 -7.50 -21.00 -8.09
N ALA A 454 -6.40 -21.76 -8.13
CA ALA A 454 -5.12 -21.21 -8.58
C ALA A 454 -5.19 -20.77 -10.05
N LYS A 455 -4.14 -20.08 -10.53
CA LYS A 455 -4.07 -19.56 -11.92
C LYS A 455 -4.53 -20.63 -12.93
N GLY A 456 -5.61 -20.33 -13.67
CA GLY A 456 -6.26 -21.27 -14.60
C GLY A 456 -7.40 -22.10 -13.99
N LYS A 457 -7.91 -21.74 -12.79
CA LYS A 457 -8.94 -22.46 -12.04
C LYS A 457 -8.55 -23.91 -11.71
N LYS A 458 -7.26 -24.13 -11.42
CA LYS A 458 -6.75 -25.46 -11.03
C LYS A 458 -6.44 -25.48 -9.55
N ASP A 459 -6.83 -26.56 -8.89
CA ASP A 459 -6.51 -26.78 -7.50
C ASP A 459 -5.15 -27.49 -7.39
N ARG A 460 -4.42 -27.21 -6.30
CA ARG A 460 -3.19 -27.92 -5.99
C ARG A 460 -2.95 -28.01 -4.49
N ILE A 461 -2.22 -29.04 -4.08
CA ILE A 461 -1.77 -29.20 -2.71
C ILE A 461 -0.30 -28.77 -2.63
N VAL A 462 0.02 -27.98 -1.61
CA VAL A 462 1.40 -27.58 -1.27
C VAL A 462 1.74 -27.99 0.16
N MET A 463 3.03 -28.01 0.49
CA MET A 463 3.51 -28.29 1.84
C MET A 463 3.16 -27.16 2.82
N LEU A 464 2.85 -27.52 4.06
CA LEU A 464 2.81 -26.62 5.20
C LEU A 464 4.12 -26.79 6.00
N PRO A 465 4.96 -25.75 6.15
CA PRO A 465 6.17 -25.86 6.95
C PRO A 465 5.84 -26.14 8.43
N TYR A 466 6.45 -27.18 9.00
CA TYR A 466 6.32 -27.53 10.41
C TYR A 466 6.66 -26.36 11.35
N SER A 467 7.67 -25.56 10.98
CA SER A 467 8.15 -24.42 11.78
C SER A 467 7.11 -23.31 11.98
N ILE A 468 6.09 -23.21 11.12
CA ILE A 468 5.06 -22.17 11.22
C ILE A 468 3.76 -22.66 11.86
N VAL A 469 3.61 -23.96 12.13
CA VAL A 469 2.38 -24.55 12.68
C VAL A 469 2.03 -23.93 14.02
N ASN A 470 2.97 -23.95 14.97
CA ASN A 470 2.76 -23.32 16.28
C ASN A 470 2.46 -21.81 16.16
N SER A 471 3.12 -21.12 15.22
CA SER A 471 2.84 -19.70 14.97
C SER A 471 1.44 -19.45 14.40
N LEU A 472 0.93 -20.35 13.55
CA LEU A 472 -0.45 -20.32 13.04
C LEU A 472 -1.46 -20.57 14.14
N GLU A 473 -1.20 -21.52 15.04
CA GLU A 473 -2.09 -21.82 16.17
C GLU A 473 -2.14 -20.67 17.17
N ILE A 474 -0.98 -20.10 17.55
CA ILE A 474 -0.91 -18.91 18.40
C ILE A 474 -1.64 -17.74 17.74
N TYR A 475 -1.41 -17.51 16.44
CA TYR A 475 -2.09 -16.46 15.71
C TYR A 475 -3.61 -16.68 15.67
N LYS A 476 -4.08 -17.91 15.45
CA LYS A 476 -5.51 -18.25 15.46
C LYS A 476 -6.16 -17.95 16.81
N LYS A 477 -5.46 -18.24 17.92
CA LYS A 477 -5.91 -17.93 19.29
C LYS A 477 -5.91 -16.43 19.58
N LEU A 478 -4.92 -15.68 19.09
CA LEU A 478 -4.78 -14.25 19.37
C LEU A 478 -5.78 -13.37 18.63
N TYR A 479 -6.15 -13.74 17.40
CA TYR A 479 -6.94 -12.89 16.51
C TYR A 479 -8.35 -13.42 16.22
N GLU A 480 -8.65 -14.66 16.61
CA GLU A 480 -9.92 -15.35 16.36
C GLU A 480 -10.53 -15.11 14.96
N PRO A 481 -9.74 -15.21 13.88
CA PRO A 481 -10.23 -14.98 12.52
C PRO A 481 -11.28 -16.03 12.12
N ASN A 482 -12.36 -15.59 11.48
CA ASN A 482 -13.54 -16.43 11.23
C ASN A 482 -13.36 -17.28 9.97
N LYS A 483 -12.97 -16.65 8.84
CA LYS A 483 -12.92 -17.32 7.53
C LYS A 483 -11.53 -17.40 6.94
N TYR A 484 -10.91 -16.25 6.73
CA TYR A 484 -9.59 -16.15 6.10
C TYR A 484 -8.48 -16.27 7.14
N VAL A 485 -7.36 -16.89 6.78
CA VAL A 485 -6.17 -16.93 7.63
C VAL A 485 -5.69 -15.51 7.90
N PHE A 486 -5.60 -14.68 6.86
CA PHE A 486 -5.26 -13.27 7.00
C PHE A 486 -6.47 -12.41 6.66
N GLU A 487 -7.15 -11.91 7.69
CA GLU A 487 -8.29 -11.02 7.50
C GLU A 487 -7.85 -9.57 7.22
N GLY A 488 -8.71 -8.81 6.55
CA GLY A 488 -8.50 -7.42 6.17
C GLY A 488 -8.56 -6.44 7.34
N GLN A 489 -8.98 -5.21 7.04
CA GLN A 489 -9.38 -4.23 8.05
C GLN A 489 -10.70 -4.63 8.73
N TYR A 490 -11.48 -5.47 8.07
CA TYR A 490 -12.78 -5.97 8.51
C TYR A 490 -12.75 -7.48 8.70
N ALA A 491 -13.40 -7.96 9.75
CA ALA A 491 -13.52 -9.38 10.03
C ALA A 491 -14.25 -10.09 8.87
N GLY A 492 -13.75 -11.27 8.48
CA GLY A 492 -14.31 -12.06 7.39
C GLY A 492 -13.99 -11.58 5.96
N GLU A 493 -13.32 -10.43 5.77
CA GLU A 493 -12.79 -10.03 4.45
C GLU A 493 -11.34 -10.49 4.28
N PRO A 494 -10.90 -10.89 3.06
CA PRO A 494 -9.51 -11.27 2.82
C PRO A 494 -8.59 -10.06 2.92
N TYR A 495 -7.33 -10.29 3.29
CA TYR A 495 -6.31 -9.25 3.23
C TYR A 495 -6.12 -8.73 1.79
N SER A 496 -5.69 -7.48 1.61
CA SER A 496 -5.47 -6.96 0.26
C SER A 496 -4.07 -7.29 -0.24
N THR A 497 -3.96 -7.64 -1.53
CA THR A 497 -2.66 -7.89 -2.18
C THR A 497 -1.73 -6.67 -2.11
N GLY A 498 -2.30 -5.47 -2.26
CA GLY A 498 -1.56 -4.21 -2.13
C GLY A 498 -0.99 -4.00 -0.72
N SER A 499 -1.76 -4.37 0.32
CA SER A 499 -1.26 -4.31 1.71
C SER A 499 -0.19 -5.35 1.98
N ALA A 500 -0.34 -6.59 1.47
CA ALA A 500 0.71 -7.60 1.56
C ALA A 500 2.02 -7.15 0.88
N GLN A 501 1.93 -6.50 -0.29
CA GLN A 501 3.10 -5.90 -0.95
C GLN A 501 3.69 -4.72 -0.16
N ALA A 502 2.85 -3.89 0.46
CA ALA A 502 3.30 -2.81 1.33
C ALA A 502 4.06 -3.35 2.55
N VAL A 503 3.57 -4.44 3.16
CA VAL A 503 4.27 -5.16 4.23
C VAL A 503 5.65 -5.61 3.79
N MET A 504 5.77 -6.27 2.63
CA MET A 504 7.07 -6.69 2.10
C MET A 504 8.03 -5.51 1.87
N ARG A 505 7.54 -4.41 1.29
CA ARG A 505 8.35 -3.20 1.07
C ARG A 505 8.83 -2.57 2.38
N ALA A 506 7.97 -2.53 3.40
CA ALA A 506 8.34 -2.03 4.71
C ALA A 506 9.37 -2.94 5.39
N ALA A 507 9.21 -4.27 5.27
CA ALA A 507 10.15 -5.26 5.79
C ALA A 507 11.54 -5.12 5.16
N LEU A 508 11.61 -5.02 3.83
CA LEU A 508 12.87 -4.79 3.09
C LEU A 508 13.56 -3.50 3.50
N LYS A 509 12.81 -2.40 3.60
CA LYS A 509 13.37 -1.13 4.03
C LYS A 509 13.93 -1.20 5.46
N LYS A 510 13.27 -1.95 6.35
CA LYS A 510 13.69 -2.10 7.75
C LYS A 510 14.83 -3.11 7.91
N SER A 511 14.98 -4.09 7.01
CA SER A 511 16.10 -5.04 7.04
C SER A 511 17.41 -4.43 6.52
N GLY A 512 17.38 -3.27 5.84
CA GLY A 512 18.58 -2.62 5.32
C GLY A 512 19.15 -3.26 4.06
N LEU A 513 18.38 -4.11 3.37
CA LEU A 513 18.81 -4.76 2.13
C LEU A 513 18.63 -3.82 0.94
N ASP A 514 19.68 -3.66 0.12
CA ASP A 514 19.65 -2.84 -1.09
C ASP A 514 18.97 -3.53 -2.29
N LYS A 515 18.71 -4.84 -2.19
CA LYS A 515 18.08 -5.62 -3.26
C LYS A 515 16.61 -5.24 -3.45
N LYS A 516 16.21 -5.06 -4.72
CA LYS A 516 14.80 -4.93 -5.10
C LYS A 516 14.11 -6.27 -5.00
N ALA A 517 13.35 -6.49 -3.93
CA ALA A 517 12.57 -7.71 -3.74
C ALA A 517 11.07 -7.44 -3.52
N THR A 518 10.26 -8.46 -3.79
CA THR A 518 8.81 -8.44 -3.60
C THR A 518 8.34 -9.79 -3.05
N VAL A 519 7.04 -9.94 -2.78
CA VAL A 519 6.46 -11.25 -2.41
C VAL A 519 6.72 -12.29 -3.52
N HIS A 520 6.80 -11.87 -4.78
CA HIS A 520 7.15 -12.80 -5.87
C HIS A 520 8.60 -13.27 -5.78
N THR A 521 9.51 -12.41 -5.32
CA THR A 521 10.91 -12.76 -5.06
C THR A 521 11.03 -13.83 -3.99
N LEU A 522 10.24 -13.78 -2.92
CA LEU A 522 10.21 -14.84 -1.90
C LEU A 522 9.83 -16.20 -2.51
N ARG A 523 8.84 -16.22 -3.39
CA ARG A 523 8.43 -17.42 -4.12
C ARG A 523 9.50 -17.93 -5.07
N HIS A 524 10.22 -17.04 -5.76
CA HIS A 524 11.38 -17.45 -6.56
C HIS A 524 12.47 -18.05 -5.69
N SER A 525 12.74 -17.43 -4.54
CA SER A 525 13.76 -17.88 -3.60
C SER A 525 13.41 -19.25 -3.02
N PHE A 526 12.15 -19.50 -2.68
CA PHE A 526 11.65 -20.83 -2.31
C PHE A 526 11.97 -21.89 -3.37
N ALA A 527 11.67 -21.59 -4.65
CA ALA A 527 11.91 -22.53 -5.74
C ALA A 527 13.41 -22.82 -5.93
N THR A 528 14.24 -21.78 -5.89
CA THR A 528 15.69 -21.91 -6.01
C THR A 528 16.29 -22.69 -4.83
N HIS A 529 15.90 -22.37 -3.60
CA HIS A 529 16.40 -23.09 -2.42
C HIS A 529 15.99 -24.57 -2.40
N LEU A 530 14.76 -24.91 -2.83
CA LEU A 530 14.38 -26.31 -3.00
C LEU A 530 15.27 -27.01 -4.03
N LEU A 531 15.58 -26.36 -5.15
CA LEU A 531 16.45 -26.91 -6.16
C LEU A 531 17.89 -27.09 -5.64
N GLU A 532 18.44 -26.11 -4.92
CA GLU A 532 19.78 -26.16 -4.30
C GLU A 532 19.91 -27.23 -3.20
N SER A 533 18.78 -27.58 -2.56
CA SER A 533 18.66 -28.69 -1.62
C SER A 533 18.53 -30.07 -2.30
N GLY A 534 18.48 -30.12 -3.64
CA GLY A 534 18.38 -31.36 -4.41
C GLY A 534 16.95 -31.84 -4.68
N THR A 535 15.93 -31.00 -4.45
CA THR A 535 14.54 -31.37 -4.77
C THR A 535 14.32 -31.45 -6.28
N ASP A 536 13.72 -32.53 -6.77
CA ASP A 536 13.41 -32.70 -8.19
C ASP A 536 12.47 -31.59 -8.69
N ILE A 537 12.86 -30.99 -9.82
CA ILE A 537 12.18 -29.90 -10.50
C ILE A 537 10.69 -30.18 -10.79
N ARG A 538 10.29 -31.44 -10.99
CA ARG A 538 8.89 -31.85 -11.17
C ARG A 538 8.06 -31.63 -9.91
N TYR A 539 8.60 -31.88 -8.72
CA TYR A 539 7.93 -31.57 -7.46
C TYR A 539 7.85 -30.06 -7.25
N ILE A 540 8.94 -29.33 -7.55
CA ILE A 540 8.94 -27.85 -7.49
C ILE A 540 7.88 -27.27 -8.43
N GLN A 541 7.76 -27.80 -9.65
CA GLN A 541 6.73 -27.40 -10.61
C GLN A 541 5.31 -27.63 -10.04
N LYS A 542 5.08 -28.77 -9.39
CA LYS A 542 3.81 -29.11 -8.74
C LYS A 542 3.48 -28.15 -7.61
N PHE A 543 4.43 -27.86 -6.71
CA PHE A 543 4.23 -26.91 -5.61
C PHE A 543 3.92 -25.49 -6.10
N LEU A 544 4.63 -25.03 -7.14
CA LEU A 544 4.38 -23.73 -7.72
C LEU A 544 3.11 -23.69 -8.59
N GLY A 545 2.59 -24.83 -9.03
CA GLY A 545 1.44 -24.88 -9.95
C GLY A 545 1.78 -24.21 -11.28
N HIS A 546 2.91 -24.60 -11.88
CA HIS A 546 3.32 -24.16 -13.21
C HIS A 546 2.78 -25.12 -14.27
N ALA A 547 2.06 -24.60 -15.26
CA ALA A 547 1.49 -25.40 -16.34
C ALA A 547 2.56 -26.00 -17.27
N SER A 548 3.72 -25.35 -17.39
CA SER A 548 4.85 -25.82 -18.18
C SER A 548 6.12 -25.89 -17.34
N ILE A 549 6.91 -26.93 -17.57
CA ILE A 549 8.23 -27.09 -16.95
C ILE A 549 9.18 -25.96 -17.36
N LYS A 550 9.00 -25.38 -18.56
CA LYS A 550 9.79 -24.25 -19.07
C LYS A 550 9.76 -23.02 -18.14
N THR A 551 8.67 -22.86 -17.39
CA THR A 551 8.57 -21.79 -16.37
C THR A 551 9.37 -22.10 -15.11
N THR A 552 9.61 -23.37 -14.81
CA THR A 552 10.37 -23.82 -13.64
C THR A 552 11.86 -23.96 -13.96
N THR A 553 12.23 -24.27 -15.20
CA THR A 553 13.63 -24.31 -15.65
C THR A 553 14.32 -22.95 -15.57
N ILE A 554 13.58 -21.84 -15.40
CA ILE A 554 14.19 -20.53 -15.13
C ILE A 554 15.05 -20.57 -13.84
N TYR A 555 14.70 -21.42 -12.86
CA TYR A 555 15.44 -21.54 -11.61
C TYR A 555 16.74 -22.34 -11.74
N THR A 556 16.85 -23.23 -12.73
CA THR A 556 18.07 -24.04 -12.93
C THR A 556 19.26 -23.20 -13.37
N HIS A 557 19.02 -22.03 -13.98
CA HIS A 557 20.07 -21.10 -14.37
C HIS A 557 20.65 -20.29 -13.21
N VAL A 558 19.94 -20.22 -12.08
CA VAL A 558 20.35 -19.43 -10.90
C VAL A 558 21.15 -20.28 -9.91
N SER A 559 20.81 -21.56 -9.79
CA SER A 559 21.45 -22.52 -8.89
C SER A 559 22.75 -23.10 -9.47
N LYS A 560 23.85 -22.33 -9.44
CA LYS A 560 25.19 -22.83 -9.84
C LYS A 560 25.68 -23.99 -8.95
N THR A 561 25.27 -24.01 -7.68
CA THR A 561 25.69 -25.01 -6.69
C THR A 561 25.10 -26.39 -6.89
N ALA A 562 24.01 -26.53 -7.67
CA ALA A 562 23.41 -27.85 -7.93
C ALA A 562 24.25 -28.67 -8.92
N THR A 563 24.89 -28.03 -9.91
CA THR A 563 25.79 -28.74 -10.84
C THR A 563 27.07 -29.18 -10.14
N ASP A 564 27.58 -28.38 -9.20
CA ASP A 564 28.82 -28.67 -8.48
C ASP A 564 28.68 -29.86 -7.50
N LYS A 565 27.45 -30.17 -7.07
CA LYS A 565 27.13 -31.35 -6.23
C LYS A 565 26.92 -32.64 -7.03
N ILE A 566 26.84 -32.58 -8.36
CA ILE A 566 26.69 -33.76 -9.20
C ILE A 566 28.08 -34.35 -9.45
N LEU A 567 28.46 -35.31 -8.61
CA LEU A 567 29.66 -36.13 -8.81
C LEU A 567 29.56 -36.87 -10.15
N SER A 568 30.67 -36.91 -10.90
CA SER A 568 30.79 -37.73 -12.09
C SER A 568 30.49 -39.20 -11.73
N PRO A 569 29.84 -39.97 -12.62
CA PRO A 569 29.68 -41.41 -12.42
C PRO A 569 31.02 -42.12 -12.15
N LEU A 570 32.12 -41.64 -12.75
CA LEU A 570 33.45 -42.18 -12.51
C LEU A 570 33.94 -41.87 -11.09
N ASP A 571 33.77 -40.64 -10.62
CA ASP A 571 34.19 -40.24 -9.27
C ASP A 571 33.37 -40.96 -8.19
N ARG A 572 32.07 -41.20 -8.45
CA ARG A 572 31.21 -42.01 -7.57
C ARG A 572 31.70 -43.47 -7.48
N LEU A 573 32.11 -44.08 -8.59
CA LEU A 573 32.68 -45.43 -8.59
C LEU A 573 34.01 -45.49 -7.81
N VAL A 574 34.84 -44.45 -7.90
CA VAL A 574 36.10 -44.36 -7.16
C VAL A 574 35.85 -44.19 -5.65
N GLU A 575 34.90 -43.34 -5.25
CA GLU A 575 34.50 -43.21 -3.84
C GLU A 575 33.92 -44.50 -3.27
N GLU A 576 33.06 -45.21 -4.01
CA GLU A 576 32.47 -46.48 -3.57
C GLU A 576 33.53 -47.58 -3.42
N ASN A 577 34.48 -47.65 -4.35
CA ASN A 577 35.62 -48.58 -4.24
C ASN A 577 36.55 -48.23 -3.07
N ASN A 578 36.77 -46.95 -2.80
CA ASN A 578 37.58 -46.52 -1.66
C ASN A 578 36.87 -46.78 -0.33
N LYS A 579 35.54 -46.57 -0.25
CA LYS A 579 34.74 -46.91 0.94
C LYS A 579 34.73 -48.41 1.22
N LYS A 580 34.67 -49.27 0.19
CA LYS A 580 34.79 -50.73 0.36
C LYS A 580 36.18 -51.14 0.89
N LYS A 581 37.25 -50.54 0.37
CA LYS A 581 38.62 -50.79 0.89
C LYS A 581 38.83 -50.32 2.33
N LEU A 582 38.06 -49.34 2.80
CA LEU A 582 38.08 -48.83 4.17
C LEU A 582 37.17 -49.63 5.13
N SER A 583 36.23 -50.43 4.61
CA SER A 583 35.39 -51.34 5.43
C SER A 583 35.94 -52.76 5.54
N ASP A 584 36.90 -53.13 4.69
CA ASP A 584 37.56 -54.44 4.66
C ASP A 584 38.92 -54.44 5.40
N ASN A 585 39.31 -53.31 5.99
CA ASN A 585 40.42 -53.16 6.97
C ASN A 585 39.81 -52.83 8.34
#